data_AF-A0A8J5MM37-F1
#
_entry.id   AF-A0A8J5MM37-F1
#
_cell.length_a   1.000
_cell.length_b   1.000
_cell.length_c   1.000
_cell.angle_alpha   90.00
_cell.angle_beta   90.00
_cell.angle_gamma   90.00
#
_symmetry.space_group_name_H-M   'P 1'
#
loop_
_entity.id
_entity.type
_entity.pdbx_description
1 polymer ?
#
loop_
_entity_poly.entity_id
_entity_poly.type
_entity_poly.pdbx_seq_one_letter_code
_entity_poly.pdbx_strand_id
1 'polypeptide(L)'
;VIEKYLKTTHGKTHNNYDLELVELFACKKEAEYEKFKDVGNRMLLWHGSRLSNWAGILSQGLRIAPPEAPSTGYMFGKGIYFADMASKSANYCWATKSSNVGLLLLSEVALGKINELLNADYNANKLPKGCNSVKGCGQTVPAPKNFTTL
;
A
#
# COMPACT_ATOMS: atom_id res chain seq x y z
N VAL A 1 -14.65 -11.49 2.40
CA VAL A 1 -13.72 -10.74 3.29
C VAL A 1 -13.14 -9.51 2.60
N ILE A 2 -12.53 -9.64 1.41
CA ILE A 2 -11.89 -8.52 0.69
C ILE A 2 -12.85 -7.37 0.38
N GLU A 3 -14.05 -7.64 -0.11
CA GLU A 3 -15.05 -6.59 -0.38
C GLU A 3 -15.43 -5.80 0.89
N LYS A 4 -15.53 -6.48 2.04
CA LYS A 4 -15.74 -5.83 3.34
C LYS A 4 -14.54 -4.95 3.70
N TYR A 5 -13.32 -5.43 3.50
CA TYR A 5 -12.10 -4.64 3.75
C TYR A 5 -12.08 -3.38 2.88
N LEU A 6 -12.41 -3.49 1.59
CA LEU A 6 -12.56 -2.37 0.66
C LEU A 6 -13.56 -1.32 1.19
N LYS A 7 -14.78 -1.75 1.51
CA LYS A 7 -15.88 -0.86 1.94
C LYS A 7 -15.61 -0.21 3.30
N THR A 8 -15.15 -0.99 4.28
CA THR A 8 -14.93 -0.52 5.67
C THR A 8 -13.70 0.37 5.82
N THR A 9 -12.79 0.37 4.85
CA THR A 9 -11.58 1.20 4.84
C THR A 9 -11.60 2.29 3.77
N HIS A 10 -12.80 2.63 3.32
CA HIS A 10 -13.05 3.88 2.61
C HIS A 10 -12.93 5.06 3.59
N GLY A 11 -12.05 6.00 3.31
CA GLY A 11 -11.76 7.13 4.17
C GLY A 11 -12.91 8.11 4.17
N LYS A 12 -13.36 8.54 5.35
CA LYS A 12 -14.51 9.46 5.49
C LYS A 12 -14.34 10.78 4.74
N THR A 13 -13.09 11.22 4.54
CA THR A 13 -12.74 12.46 3.82
C THR A 13 -12.65 12.27 2.30
N HIS A 14 -12.68 11.03 1.78
CA HIS A 14 -12.69 10.73 0.35
C HIS A 14 -14.12 10.50 -0.13
N ASN A 15 -15.01 11.45 0.14
CA ASN A 15 -16.46 11.33 -0.05
C ASN A 15 -16.96 11.82 -1.42
N ASN A 16 -16.04 12.05 -2.36
CA ASN A 16 -16.35 12.50 -3.73
C ASN A 16 -16.52 11.33 -4.72
N TYR A 17 -16.31 10.08 -4.28
CA TYR A 17 -16.52 8.86 -5.05
C TYR A 17 -16.75 7.66 -4.12
N ASP A 18 -17.33 6.60 -4.68
CA ASP A 18 -17.43 5.28 -4.05
C ASP A 18 -16.55 4.26 -4.79
N LEU A 19 -16.18 3.18 -4.11
CA LEU A 19 -15.44 2.06 -4.69
C LEU A 19 -16.33 0.83 -4.82
N GLU A 20 -16.41 0.31 -6.04
CA GLU A 20 -17.10 -0.94 -6.37
C GLU A 20 -16.09 -2.03 -6.71
N LEU A 21 -16.25 -3.21 -6.11
CA LEU A 21 -15.45 -4.38 -6.48
C LEU A 21 -16.09 -5.05 -7.69
N VAL A 22 -15.49 -4.85 -8.87
CA VAL A 22 -15.96 -5.47 -10.11
C VAL A 22 -15.49 -6.92 -10.20
N GLU A 23 -14.19 -7.15 -10.06
CA GLU A 23 -13.57 -8.48 -10.13
C GLU A 23 -12.42 -8.61 -9.12
N LEU A 24 -12.13 -9.85 -8.72
CA LEU A 24 -11.05 -10.19 -7.82
C LEU A 24 -10.21 -11.33 -8.40
N PHE A 25 -8.90 -11.10 -8.47
CA PHE A 25 -7.94 -12.08 -8.97
C PHE A 25 -6.97 -12.49 -7.87
N ALA A 26 -6.66 -13.79 -7.80
CA ALA A 26 -5.56 -14.27 -6.98
C ALA A 26 -4.24 -14.08 -7.74
N CYS A 27 -3.33 -13.27 -7.18
CA CYS A 27 -2.00 -13.09 -7.73
C CYS A 27 -1.05 -14.09 -7.08
N LYS A 28 -0.49 -15.02 -7.85
CA LYS A 28 0.54 -15.96 -7.40
C LYS A 28 1.84 -15.68 -8.12
N LYS A 29 2.88 -15.38 -7.36
CA LYS A 29 4.24 -15.18 -7.84
C LYS A 29 5.19 -16.06 -7.04
N GLU A 30 5.37 -17.29 -7.49
CA GLU A 30 6.17 -18.32 -6.79
C GLU A 30 7.57 -17.80 -6.41
N ALA A 31 8.24 -17.12 -7.35
CA ALA A 31 9.57 -16.55 -7.09
C ALA A 31 9.57 -15.42 -6.03
N GLU A 32 8.46 -14.71 -5.82
CA GLU A 32 8.34 -13.74 -4.73
C GLU A 32 8.06 -14.46 -3.39
N TYR A 33 7.26 -15.53 -3.41
CA TYR A 33 6.97 -16.35 -2.24
C TYR A 33 8.24 -16.98 -1.65
N GLU A 34 9.10 -17.56 -2.49
CA GLU A 34 10.38 -18.14 -2.06
C GLU A 34 11.36 -17.10 -1.48
N LYS A 35 11.28 -15.84 -1.95
CA LYS A 35 12.14 -14.74 -1.49
C LYS A 35 11.55 -13.94 -0.33
N PHE A 36 10.31 -14.25 0.06
CA PHE A 36 9.60 -13.52 1.09
C PHE A 36 10.30 -13.71 2.45
N LYS A 37 10.69 -12.59 3.07
CA LYS A 37 11.32 -12.59 4.39
C LYS A 37 10.29 -12.19 5.42
N ASP A 38 9.82 -13.16 6.20
CA ASP A 38 8.93 -12.89 7.32
C ASP A 38 9.73 -12.35 8.51
N VAL A 39 9.66 -11.04 8.73
CA VAL A 39 10.25 -10.34 9.87
C VAL A 39 9.23 -10.07 10.98
N GLY A 40 8.05 -10.71 10.92
CA GLY A 40 6.94 -10.51 11.83
C GLY A 40 6.05 -9.31 11.45
N ASN A 41 4.98 -9.11 12.23
CA ASN A 41 3.97 -8.07 11.98
C ASN A 41 3.47 -8.06 10.52
N ARG A 42 3.00 -9.23 10.07
CA ARG A 42 2.57 -9.44 8.70
C ARG A 42 1.16 -8.90 8.50
N MET A 43 0.99 -7.97 7.58
CA MET A 43 -0.29 -7.34 7.28
C MET A 43 -0.62 -7.42 5.80
N LEU A 44 -1.91 -7.52 5.48
CA LEU A 44 -2.39 -7.40 4.11
C LEU A 44 -2.75 -5.94 3.82
N LEU A 45 -1.96 -5.26 2.99
CA LEU A 45 -2.06 -3.82 2.75
C LEU A 45 -2.31 -3.47 1.29
N TRP A 46 -2.95 -2.33 1.07
CA TRP A 46 -3.35 -1.82 -0.24
C TRP A 46 -2.23 -1.05 -0.92
N HIS A 47 -2.04 -1.30 -2.21
CA HIS A 47 -1.24 -0.47 -3.12
C HIS A 47 -2.07 -0.09 -4.34
N GLY A 48 -2.04 1.19 -4.72
CA GLY A 48 -2.70 1.69 -5.92
C GLY A 48 -1.68 2.36 -6.83
N SER A 49 -1.90 2.24 -8.14
CA SER A 49 -1.02 2.80 -9.17
C SER A 49 -1.79 3.08 -10.45
N ARG A 50 -1.26 3.97 -11.29
CA ARG A 50 -1.82 4.27 -12.61
C ARG A 50 -1.93 3.01 -13.46
N LEU A 51 -2.96 2.95 -14.31
CA LEU A 51 -3.23 1.76 -15.14
C LEU A 51 -2.01 1.33 -15.98
N SER A 52 -1.26 2.31 -16.50
CA SER A 52 -0.03 2.11 -17.29
C SER A 52 1.09 1.34 -16.58
N ASN A 53 1.08 1.30 -15.24
CA ASN A 53 2.18 0.71 -14.46
C ASN A 53 1.98 -0.78 -14.17
N TRP A 54 0.77 -1.32 -14.33
CA TRP A 54 0.45 -2.67 -13.88
C TRP A 54 1.14 -3.77 -14.66
N ALA A 55 1.38 -3.60 -15.96
CA ALA A 55 2.17 -4.57 -16.73
C ALA A 55 3.59 -4.72 -16.13
N GLY A 56 4.20 -3.61 -15.72
CA GLY A 56 5.50 -3.60 -15.02
C GLY A 56 5.41 -4.24 -13.63
N ILE A 57 4.45 -3.82 -12.81
CA ILE A 57 4.28 -4.34 -11.44
C ILE A 57 4.00 -5.85 -11.44
N LEU A 58 3.14 -6.34 -12.34
CA LEU A 58 2.79 -7.75 -12.43
C LEU A 58 3.95 -8.59 -13.00
N SER A 59 4.68 -8.09 -14.00
CA SER A 59 5.82 -8.84 -14.56
C SER A 59 7.07 -8.83 -13.66
N GLN A 60 7.33 -7.73 -12.95
CA GLN A 60 8.63 -7.47 -12.34
C GLN A 60 8.58 -7.22 -10.81
N GLY A 61 7.38 -7.13 -10.24
CA GLY A 61 7.18 -6.82 -8.83
C GLY A 61 7.19 -5.32 -8.55
N LEU A 62 6.80 -4.96 -7.32
CA LEU A 62 6.94 -3.58 -6.82
C LEU A 62 8.42 -3.27 -6.62
N ARG A 63 8.87 -2.11 -7.10
CA ARG A 63 10.26 -1.69 -7.03
C ARG A 63 10.40 -0.37 -6.29
N ILE A 64 11.48 -0.26 -5.53
CA ILE A 64 11.90 1.01 -4.97
C ILE A 64 12.36 1.90 -6.14
N ALA A 65 11.94 3.16 -6.11
CA ALA A 65 12.38 4.14 -7.09
C ALA A 65 13.91 4.24 -7.09
N PRO A 66 14.55 4.33 -8.26
CA PRO A 66 15.99 4.29 -8.35
C PRO A 66 16.62 5.58 -7.78
N PRO A 67 17.89 5.57 -7.35
CA PRO A 67 18.54 6.71 -6.65
C PRO A 67 18.51 8.04 -7.40
N GLU A 68 18.47 8.01 -8.73
CA GLU A 68 18.40 9.16 -9.63
C GLU A 68 16.99 9.77 -9.75
N ALA A 69 15.93 9.03 -9.39
CA ALA A 69 14.57 9.56 -9.45
C ALA A 69 14.41 10.74 -8.48
N PRO A 70 13.76 11.85 -8.87
CA PRO A 70 13.54 13.00 -7.99
C PRO A 70 12.89 12.57 -6.67
N SER A 71 13.38 13.07 -5.53
CA SER A 71 12.82 12.77 -4.21
C SER A 71 11.42 13.37 -3.99
N THR A 72 11.01 14.30 -4.86
CA THR A 72 9.69 14.92 -4.87
C THR A 72 8.61 13.86 -5.06
N GLY A 73 7.85 13.56 -4.01
CA GLY A 73 6.78 12.55 -4.00
C GLY A 73 6.97 11.42 -2.99
N TYR A 74 8.14 11.31 -2.34
CA TYR A 74 8.44 10.27 -1.35
C TYR A 74 8.47 10.83 0.07
N MET A 75 7.31 10.99 0.70
CA MET A 75 7.17 11.61 2.04
C MET A 75 8.03 10.96 3.14
N PHE A 76 8.41 9.69 2.97
CA PHE A 76 9.20 8.90 3.92
C PHE A 76 10.45 8.28 3.27
N GLY A 77 11.02 8.95 2.27
CA GLY A 77 12.19 8.47 1.53
C GLY A 77 11.85 7.34 0.53
N LYS A 78 12.87 6.85 -0.18
CA LYS A 78 12.66 5.87 -1.26
C LYS A 78 12.34 4.49 -0.67
N GLY A 79 11.14 4.00 -0.96
CA GLY A 79 10.63 2.72 -0.49
C GLY A 79 9.39 2.29 -1.29
N ILE A 80 8.78 1.19 -0.88
CA ILE A 80 7.49 0.73 -1.41
C ILE A 80 6.42 1.17 -0.42
N TYR A 81 5.38 1.85 -0.92
CA TYR A 81 4.35 2.47 -0.11
C TYR A 81 3.05 1.67 -0.15
N PHE A 82 2.44 1.51 1.02
CA PHE A 82 1.17 0.82 1.20
C PHE A 82 0.26 1.65 2.10
N ALA A 83 -1.03 1.32 2.10
CA ALA A 83 -2.02 1.86 3.03
C ALA A 83 -2.92 0.76 3.59
N ASP A 84 -3.40 0.97 4.82
CA ASP A 84 -4.47 0.20 5.45
C ASP A 84 -5.88 0.73 5.08
N MET A 85 -5.93 1.91 4.44
CA MET A 85 -7.15 2.55 3.93
C MET A 85 -7.25 2.39 2.41
N ALA A 86 -8.23 1.63 1.91
CA ALA A 86 -8.37 1.34 0.49
C ALA A 86 -8.47 2.60 -0.39
N SER A 87 -9.32 3.55 -0.01
CA SER A 87 -9.48 4.83 -0.75
C SER A 87 -8.21 5.67 -0.80
N LYS A 88 -7.31 5.57 0.20
CA LYS A 88 -6.01 6.27 0.16
C LYS A 88 -5.16 5.72 -0.98
N SER A 89 -5.11 4.40 -1.14
CA SER A 89 -4.43 3.76 -2.27
C SER A 89 -5.17 4.00 -3.59
N ALA A 90 -6.51 4.01 -3.59
CA ALA A 90 -7.31 4.28 -4.80
C ALA A 90 -7.04 5.67 -5.41
N ASN A 91 -6.75 6.69 -4.60
CA ASN A 91 -6.36 8.01 -5.09
C ASN A 91 -5.07 7.97 -5.95
N TYR A 92 -4.20 6.97 -5.77
CA TYR A 92 -3.01 6.77 -6.61
C TYR A 92 -3.29 6.04 -7.92
N CYS A 93 -4.53 5.57 -8.16
CA CYS A 93 -4.91 4.99 -9.44
C CYS A 93 -5.16 6.05 -10.52
N TRP A 94 -5.38 7.31 -10.14
CA TRP A 94 -5.70 8.42 -11.06
C TRP A 94 -6.91 8.13 -11.96
N ALA A 95 -7.91 7.41 -11.45
CA ALA A 95 -9.17 7.18 -12.15
C ALA A 95 -9.93 8.51 -12.33
N THR A 96 -10.69 8.61 -13.42
CA THR A 96 -11.52 9.78 -13.74
C THR A 96 -12.95 9.33 -14.03
N LYS A 97 -13.88 10.27 -14.21
CA LYS A 97 -15.25 9.93 -14.61
C LYS A 97 -15.33 9.24 -15.97
N SER A 98 -14.42 9.58 -16.91
CA SER A 98 -14.36 8.96 -18.24
C SER A 98 -13.52 7.68 -18.28
N SER A 99 -12.63 7.47 -17.30
CA SER A 99 -11.81 6.27 -17.13
C SER A 99 -11.88 5.84 -15.67
N ASN A 100 -13.01 5.28 -15.29
CA ASN A 100 -13.39 5.00 -13.89
C ASN A 100 -12.97 3.61 -13.40
N VAL A 101 -12.35 2.79 -14.25
CA VAL A 101 -11.81 1.48 -13.85
C VAL A 101 -10.34 1.62 -13.49
N GLY A 102 -9.98 1.15 -12.30
CA GLY A 102 -8.61 1.07 -11.81
C GLY A 102 -8.36 -0.25 -11.10
N LEU A 103 -7.09 -0.56 -10.87
CA LEU A 103 -6.68 -1.74 -10.13
C LEU A 103 -6.14 -1.35 -8.75
N LEU A 104 -6.42 -2.19 -7.76
CA LEU A 104 -5.82 -2.14 -6.44
C LEU A 104 -5.15 -3.49 -6.18
N LEU A 105 -3.96 -3.44 -5.61
CA LEU A 105 -3.21 -4.62 -5.20
C LEU A 105 -3.27 -4.76 -3.68
N LEU A 106 -3.56 -5.98 -3.22
CA LEU A 106 -3.32 -6.40 -1.86
C LEU A 106 -2.03 -7.22 -1.82
N SER A 107 -1.14 -6.89 -0.90
CA SER A 107 0.13 -7.62 -0.72
C SER A 107 0.30 -7.97 0.75
N GLU A 108 0.84 -9.16 1.03
CA GLU A 108 1.37 -9.48 2.34
C GLU A 108 2.66 -8.67 2.55
N VAL A 109 2.70 -7.88 3.63
CA VAL A 109 3.82 -7.02 3.97
C VAL A 109 4.30 -7.40 5.36
N ALA A 110 5.52 -7.90 5.47
CA ALA A 110 6.18 -8.13 6.76
C ALA A 110 6.75 -6.80 7.28
N LEU A 111 6.00 -6.13 8.15
CA LEU A 111 6.39 -4.81 8.66
C LEU A 111 7.49 -4.88 9.72
N GLY A 112 7.62 -6.01 10.40
CA GLY A 112 8.55 -6.20 11.52
C GLY A 112 8.39 -5.10 12.58
N LYS A 113 9.53 -4.62 13.10
CA LYS A 113 9.53 -3.48 14.02
C LYS A 113 9.38 -2.18 13.23
N ILE A 114 8.33 -1.43 13.57
CA ILE A 114 7.96 -0.19 12.88
C ILE A 114 8.66 1.01 13.52
N ASN A 115 9.19 1.92 12.69
CA ASN A 115 9.54 3.29 13.07
C ASN A 115 8.34 4.22 12.80
N GLU A 116 7.67 4.69 13.85
CA GLU A 116 6.50 5.56 13.73
C GLU A 116 6.90 7.03 13.62
N LEU A 117 6.37 7.73 12.62
CA LEU A 117 6.66 9.14 12.34
C LEU A 117 5.35 9.93 12.21
N LEU A 118 5.26 11.07 12.90
CA LEU A 118 4.10 11.97 12.82
C LEU A 118 4.17 12.91 11.61
N ASN A 119 5.40 13.28 11.19
CA ASN A 119 5.65 14.22 10.11
C ASN A 119 6.48 13.54 9.02
N ALA A 120 6.39 14.08 7.79
CA ALA A 120 7.22 13.63 6.68
C ALA A 120 8.72 13.75 7.01
N ASP A 121 9.48 12.73 6.63
CA ASP A 121 10.94 12.71 6.72
C ASP A 121 11.49 12.02 5.48
N TYR A 122 12.06 12.82 4.58
CA TYR A 122 12.62 12.33 3.32
C TYR A 122 13.83 11.40 3.50
N ASN A 123 14.39 11.32 4.71
CA ASN A 123 15.47 10.41 5.08
C ASN A 123 14.97 9.18 5.85
N ALA A 124 13.65 8.97 6.01
CA ALA A 124 13.12 7.88 6.83
C ALA A 124 13.45 6.46 6.30
N ASN A 125 13.93 6.35 5.06
CA ASN A 125 14.51 5.11 4.54
C ASN A 125 15.81 4.71 5.27
N LYS A 126 16.45 5.63 6.01
CA LYS A 126 17.51 5.34 6.98
C LYS A 126 16.88 4.90 8.30
N LEU A 127 16.49 3.63 8.34
CA LEU A 127 15.80 3.05 9.50
C LEU A 127 16.66 3.08 10.78
N PRO A 128 16.08 3.42 11.93
CA PRO A 128 16.73 3.22 13.22
C PRO A 128 17.12 1.76 13.45
N LYS A 129 18.14 1.53 14.28
CA LYS A 129 18.66 0.18 14.55
C LYS A 129 17.54 -0.77 15.01
N GLY A 130 17.39 -1.87 14.27
CA GLY A 130 16.42 -2.92 14.56
C GLY A 130 15.00 -2.66 14.04
N CYS A 131 14.72 -1.51 13.42
CA CYS A 131 13.47 -1.29 12.69
C CYS A 131 13.56 -1.85 11.26
N ASN A 132 12.40 -2.27 10.72
CA ASN A 132 12.27 -2.88 9.40
C ASN A 132 11.41 -2.04 8.45
N SER A 133 10.57 -1.16 8.98
CA SER A 133 9.64 -0.33 8.20
C SER A 133 9.38 1.02 8.86
N VAL A 134 8.74 1.92 8.09
CA VAL A 134 8.28 3.23 8.54
C VAL A 134 6.76 3.26 8.49
N LYS A 135 6.13 3.85 9.50
CA LYS A 135 4.70 4.17 9.49
C LYS A 135 4.50 5.66 9.70
N GLY A 136 4.01 6.33 8.66
CA GLY A 136 3.46 7.67 8.79
C GLY A 136 2.13 7.61 9.53
N CYS A 137 2.11 8.09 10.77
CA CYS A 137 0.94 8.00 11.66
C CYS A 137 -0.13 9.01 11.25
N GLY A 138 -1.22 8.51 10.66
CA GLY A 138 -2.40 9.31 10.35
C GLY A 138 -3.33 9.47 11.56
N GLN A 139 -4.22 10.46 11.49
CA GLN A 139 -5.25 10.70 12.52
C GLN A 139 -6.34 9.62 12.57
N THR A 140 -6.49 8.83 11.51
CA THR A 140 -7.51 7.79 11.39
C THR A 140 -6.87 6.52 10.84
N VAL A 141 -7.16 5.40 11.50
CA VAL A 141 -6.73 4.05 11.13
C VAL A 141 -7.87 3.06 11.38
N PRO A 142 -7.89 1.90 10.72
CA PRO A 142 -8.82 0.83 11.08
C PRO A 142 -8.63 0.41 12.54
N ALA A 143 -9.73 0.25 13.28
CA ALA A 143 -9.65 -0.13 14.69
C ALA A 143 -9.11 -1.57 14.84
N PRO A 144 -8.10 -1.83 15.69
CA PRO A 144 -7.49 -3.15 15.85
C PRO A 144 -8.48 -4.28 16.17
N LYS A 145 -9.55 -3.99 16.90
CA LYS A 145 -10.63 -4.94 17.21
C LYS A 145 -11.38 -5.49 15.99
N ASN A 146 -11.26 -4.81 14.84
CA ASN A 146 -11.88 -5.22 13.59
C ASN A 146 -10.91 -6.00 12.67
N PHE A 147 -9.68 -6.25 13.12
CA PHE A 147 -8.70 -7.00 12.34
C PHE A 147 -9.17 -8.46 12.22
N THR A 148 -8.94 -9.03 11.04
CA THR A 148 -9.24 -10.43 10.74
C THR A 148 -8.03 -11.03 10.04
N THR A 149 -7.80 -12.31 10.28
CA THR A 149 -6.92 -13.13 9.44
C THR A 149 -7.72 -13.61 8.22
N LEU A 150 -7.04 -13.71 7.08
CA LEU A 150 -7.60 -14.22 5.82
C LEU A 150 -7.25 -15.69 5.64
#